data_AF-A0A920H5G1-F1
#
_entry.id   AF-A0A920H5G1-F1
#
_cell.length_a   1.000
_cell.length_b   1.000
_cell.length_c   1.000
_cell.angle_alpha   90.00
_cell.angle_beta   90.00
_cell.angle_gamma   90.00
#
_symmetry.space_group_name_H-M   'P 1'
#
loop_
_entity.id
_entity.type
_entity.pdbx_description
1 polymer ?
#
loop_
_entity_poly.entity_id
_entity_poly.type
_entity_poly.pdbx_seq_one_letter_code
_entity_poly.pdbx_strand_id
1 'polypeptide(L)'
;METDYINLIFEGFIDIYNNPRNAIMWLIAGFLMYFGIAKKKEPLLLVPISFGVLLANLPLGELVKPSSGEGEPMGFLLFFQENGLHTDLLPLLVFLGLGALTDFTPVISNPKTLLLGAAAQAGVFIALIGALLIGLSSNLFDFGILEASAIGIIGGADGPTTIFIASRMKEIGMNDIVGATAVAAYSYMALVPLIQPPIIKFFYYSERKADSNASSKMRYQKS
;
A
#
# COMPACT_ATOMS: atom_id res chain seq x y z
N MET A 1 16.35 -21.06 35.64
CA MET A 1 17.14 -20.56 34.50
C MET A 1 17.06 -21.50 33.30
N GLU A 2 17.59 -22.73 33.32
CA GLU A 2 17.50 -23.63 32.15
C GLU A 2 16.07 -24.10 31.83
N THR A 3 15.27 -24.37 32.86
CA THR A 3 13.85 -24.73 32.75
C THR A 3 12.99 -23.61 32.18
N ASP A 4 13.37 -22.34 32.37
CA ASP A 4 12.57 -21.18 31.96
C ASP A 4 12.63 -20.96 30.44
N TYR A 5 13.78 -21.19 29.81
CA TYR A 5 13.92 -21.07 28.35
C TYR A 5 13.17 -22.18 27.60
N ILE A 6 13.19 -23.40 28.14
CA ILE A 6 12.44 -24.52 27.56
C ILE A 6 10.94 -24.21 27.66
N ASN A 7 10.48 -23.70 28.81
CA ASN A 7 9.09 -23.27 28.99
C ASN A 7 8.71 -22.14 28.03
N LEU A 8 9.57 -21.13 27.83
CA LEU A 8 9.39 -20.05 26.85
C LEU A 8 9.23 -20.57 25.41
N ILE A 9 10.03 -21.57 25.02
CA ILE A 9 9.92 -22.19 23.70
C ILE A 9 8.56 -22.91 23.57
N PHE A 10 8.16 -23.67 24.59
CA PHE A 10 6.85 -24.34 24.60
C PHE A 10 5.69 -23.34 24.59
N GLU A 11 5.77 -22.26 25.35
CA GLU A 11 4.81 -21.16 25.34
C GLU A 11 4.72 -20.51 23.95
N GLY A 12 5.84 -20.30 23.27
CA GLY A 12 5.85 -19.83 21.89
C GLY A 12 5.13 -20.78 20.92
N PHE A 13 5.34 -22.10 21.04
CA PHE A 13 4.60 -23.08 20.22
C PHE A 13 3.10 -23.14 20.55
N ILE A 14 2.75 -23.02 21.83
CA ILE A 14 1.36 -22.95 22.29
C ILE A 14 0.69 -21.68 21.76
N ASP A 15 1.39 -20.55 21.78
CA ASP A 15 0.91 -19.28 21.23
C ASP A 15 0.66 -19.37 19.72
N ILE A 16 1.55 -20.03 18.96
CA ILE A 16 1.34 -20.29 17.52
C ILE A 16 0.09 -21.14 17.28
N TYR A 17 -0.13 -22.17 18.11
CA TYR A 17 -1.32 -23.02 18.00
C TYR A 17 -2.60 -22.26 18.33
N ASN A 18 -2.56 -21.39 19.34
CA ASN A 18 -3.70 -20.60 19.77
C ASN A 18 -4.01 -19.42 18.82
N ASN A 19 -3.01 -18.92 18.10
CA ASN A 19 -3.12 -17.77 17.19
C ASN A 19 -2.84 -18.15 15.72
N PRO A 20 -3.76 -18.88 15.05
CA PRO A 20 -3.58 -19.29 13.64
C PRO A 20 -3.46 -18.10 12.68
N ARG A 21 -3.91 -16.91 13.09
CA ARG A 21 -3.72 -15.65 12.34
C ARG A 21 -2.25 -15.33 12.09
N ASN A 22 -1.36 -15.59 13.06
CA ASN A 22 0.07 -15.31 12.92
C ASN A 22 0.69 -16.16 11.82
N ALA A 23 0.30 -17.43 11.74
CA ALA A 23 0.74 -18.33 10.66
C ALA A 23 0.28 -17.85 9.27
N ILE A 24 -0.95 -17.32 9.16
CA ILE A 24 -1.43 -16.70 7.90
C ILE A 24 -0.58 -15.48 7.55
N MET A 25 -0.27 -14.62 8.52
CA MET A 25 0.57 -13.44 8.29
C MET A 25 1.99 -13.82 7.88
N TRP A 26 2.55 -14.93 8.38
CA TRP A 26 3.84 -15.44 7.94
C TRP A 26 3.82 -15.97 6.51
N LEU A 27 2.74 -16.64 6.11
CA LEU A 27 2.55 -17.03 4.71
C LEU A 27 2.49 -15.80 3.80
N ILE A 28 1.78 -14.75 4.22
CA ILE A 28 1.73 -13.47 3.48
C ILE A 28 3.13 -12.83 3.42
N ALA A 29 3.87 -12.79 4.53
CA ALA A 29 5.23 -12.27 4.57
C ALA A 29 6.15 -13.06 3.62
N GLY A 30 6.09 -14.39 3.63
CA GLY A 30 6.86 -15.25 2.72
C GLY A 30 6.50 -15.02 1.25
N PHE A 31 5.21 -14.85 0.95
CA PHE A 31 4.73 -14.52 -0.39
C PHE A 31 5.26 -13.16 -0.88
N LEU A 32 5.15 -12.11 -0.06
CA LEU A 32 5.67 -10.78 -0.37
C LEU A 32 7.19 -10.79 -0.54
N MET A 33 7.90 -11.52 0.32
CA MET A 33 9.35 -11.68 0.24
C MET A 33 9.78 -12.41 -1.04
N TYR A 34 9.03 -13.43 -1.47
CA TYR A 34 9.25 -14.10 -2.75
C TYR A 34 9.10 -13.15 -3.94
N PHE A 35 8.08 -12.29 -3.95
CA PHE A 35 7.89 -11.29 -5.01
C PHE A 35 9.01 -10.24 -5.03
N GLY A 36 9.42 -9.76 -3.85
CA GLY A 36 10.53 -8.82 -3.72
C GLY A 36 11.84 -9.39 -4.26
N ILE A 37 12.20 -10.62 -3.86
CA ILE A 37 13.50 -11.22 -4.16
C ILE A 37 13.49 -11.95 -5.51
N ALA A 38 12.64 -12.97 -5.66
CA ALA A 38 12.68 -13.87 -6.82
C ALA A 38 12.14 -13.22 -8.09
N LYS A 39 11.12 -12.36 -7.98
CA LYS A 39 10.54 -11.63 -9.11
C LYS A 39 11.13 -10.22 -9.28
N LYS A 40 12.03 -9.79 -8.38
CA LYS A 40 12.69 -8.47 -8.39
C LYS A 40 11.70 -7.31 -8.53
N LYS A 41 10.51 -7.44 -7.93
CA LYS A 41 9.47 -6.40 -7.95
C LYS A 41 9.68 -5.51 -6.72
N GLU A 42 10.06 -4.25 -6.98
CA GLU A 42 10.35 -3.23 -5.95
C GLU A 42 11.03 -3.80 -4.68
N PRO A 43 12.21 -4.46 -4.82
CA PRO A 43 12.86 -5.16 -3.71
C PRO A 43 13.20 -4.23 -2.54
N LEU A 44 13.47 -2.96 -2.83
CA LEU A 44 13.77 -1.92 -1.85
C LEU A 44 12.62 -1.70 -0.86
N LEU A 45 11.37 -1.98 -1.24
CA LEU A 45 10.18 -1.74 -0.42
C LEU A 45 9.53 -3.06 0.04
N LEU A 46 9.32 -4.02 -0.86
CA LEU A 46 8.64 -5.28 -0.51
C LEU A 46 9.44 -6.12 0.49
N VAL A 47 10.78 -6.11 0.43
CA VAL A 47 11.61 -6.91 1.34
C VAL A 47 11.56 -6.35 2.77
N PRO A 48 11.77 -5.05 3.02
CA PRO A 48 11.57 -4.50 4.36
C PRO A 48 10.15 -4.66 4.90
N ILE A 49 9.11 -4.48 4.06
CA ILE A 49 7.71 -4.65 4.47
C ILE A 49 7.44 -6.09 4.89
N SER A 50 7.82 -7.07 4.06
CA SER A 50 7.64 -8.48 4.39
C SER A 50 8.39 -8.90 5.65
N PHE A 51 9.60 -8.38 5.86
CA PHE A 51 10.34 -8.60 7.09
C PHE A 51 9.65 -7.97 8.31
N GLY A 52 9.13 -6.75 8.19
CA GLY A 52 8.35 -6.09 9.23
C GLY A 52 7.08 -6.86 9.60
N VAL A 53 6.36 -7.41 8.61
CA VAL A 53 5.19 -8.28 8.84
C VAL A 53 5.60 -9.54 9.59
N LEU A 54 6.73 -10.16 9.24
CA LEU A 54 7.24 -11.34 9.94
C LEU A 54 7.58 -11.01 11.40
N LEU A 55 8.31 -9.93 11.65
CA LEU A 55 8.70 -9.50 12.99
C LEU A 55 7.50 -9.10 13.87
N ALA A 56 6.52 -8.40 13.29
CA ALA A 56 5.31 -7.96 14.01
C ALA A 56 4.40 -9.12 14.45
N ASN A 57 4.54 -10.29 13.81
CA ASN A 57 3.72 -11.47 14.07
C ASN A 57 4.55 -12.61 14.70
N LEU A 58 5.70 -12.33 15.30
CA LEU A 58 6.45 -13.32 16.07
C LEU A 58 5.63 -13.78 17.29
N PRO A 59 5.78 -15.05 17.72
CA PRO A 59 5.11 -15.52 18.92
C PRO A 59 5.52 -14.68 20.13
N LEU A 60 4.64 -14.57 21.12
CA LEU A 60 4.82 -13.76 22.34
C LEU A 60 4.71 -12.24 22.14
N GLY A 61 4.73 -11.72 20.89
CA GLY A 61 4.40 -10.32 20.59
C GLY A 61 5.34 -9.25 21.16
N GLU A 62 6.52 -9.63 21.65
CA GLU A 62 7.48 -8.74 22.33
C GLU A 62 7.87 -7.49 21.52
N LEU A 63 7.89 -7.58 20.19
CA LEU A 63 8.29 -6.47 19.32
C LEU A 63 7.20 -5.42 19.13
N VAL A 64 5.95 -5.76 19.43
CA VAL A 64 4.77 -4.88 19.27
C VAL A 64 4.10 -4.57 20.62
N LYS A 65 4.73 -4.93 21.74
CA LYS A 65 4.16 -4.73 23.07
C LYS A 65 4.04 -3.24 23.44
N PRO A 66 2.87 -2.78 23.91
CA PRO A 66 2.73 -1.44 24.48
C PRO A 66 3.53 -1.31 25.78
N SER A 67 4.07 -0.12 26.05
CA SER A 67 4.74 0.13 27.34
C SER A 67 3.68 0.18 28.44
N SER A 68 3.73 -0.76 29.37
CA SER A 68 2.77 -0.93 30.46
C SER A 68 3.08 -0.06 31.70
N GLY A 69 3.77 1.08 31.53
CA GLY A 69 4.02 2.06 32.60
C GLY A 69 4.96 1.60 33.73
N GLU A 70 5.17 0.30 33.91
CA GLU A 70 5.99 -0.32 34.97
C GLU A 70 7.45 -0.56 34.54
N GLY A 71 8.07 0.40 33.84
CA GLY A 71 9.47 0.29 33.41
C GLY A 71 9.75 -0.76 32.31
N GLU A 72 8.72 -1.45 31.83
CA GLU A 72 8.79 -2.34 30.67
C GLU A 72 9.07 -1.52 29.39
N PRO A 73 10.18 -1.83 28.66
CA PRO A 73 10.51 -1.11 27.45
C PRO A 73 9.46 -1.37 26.37
N MET A 74 9.09 -0.32 25.63
CA MET A 74 8.22 -0.44 24.46
C MET A 74 8.82 -1.40 23.44
N GLY A 75 7.98 -2.23 22.82
CA GLY A 75 8.40 -3.09 21.71
C GLY A 75 9.08 -2.29 20.60
N PHE A 76 10.17 -2.82 20.05
CA PHE A 76 11.00 -2.11 19.07
C PHE A 76 10.20 -1.61 17.85
N LEU A 77 9.25 -2.40 17.33
CA LEU A 77 8.44 -1.98 16.18
C LEU A 77 7.40 -0.93 16.58
N LEU A 78 6.80 -1.08 17.76
CA LEU A 78 5.84 -0.11 18.27
C LEU A 78 6.51 1.25 18.54
N PHE A 79 7.78 1.27 18.94
CA PHE A 79 8.55 2.50 19.07
C PHE A 79 8.60 3.31 17.78
N PHE A 80 8.87 2.68 16.64
CA PHE A 80 8.86 3.36 15.34
C PHE A 80 7.45 3.74 14.88
N GLN A 81 6.45 2.95 15.23
CA GLN A 81 5.07 3.28 14.91
C GLN A 81 4.61 4.53 15.68
N GLU A 82 4.84 4.59 16.98
CA GLU A 82 4.48 5.73 17.84
C GLU A 82 5.34 6.96 17.54
N ASN A 83 6.66 6.83 17.52
CA ASN A 83 7.53 8.01 17.38
C ASN A 83 7.76 8.42 15.92
N GLY A 84 7.47 7.54 14.96
CA GLY A 84 7.76 7.77 13.55
C GLY A 84 6.53 7.95 12.66
N LEU A 85 5.50 7.11 12.83
CA LEU A 85 4.25 7.21 12.05
C LEU A 85 3.24 8.16 12.69
N HIS A 86 3.03 8.07 14.01
CA HIS A 86 2.06 8.95 14.71
C HIS A 86 2.52 10.42 14.74
N THR A 87 3.84 10.67 14.70
CA THR A 87 4.40 12.03 14.60
C THR A 87 4.54 12.53 13.16
N ASP A 88 4.13 11.73 12.16
CA ASP A 88 4.35 11.93 10.72
C ASP A 88 5.82 12.09 10.29
N LEU A 89 6.79 11.89 11.19
CA LEU A 89 8.20 12.09 10.90
C LEU A 89 8.66 11.21 9.71
N LEU A 90 8.27 9.94 9.70
CA LEU A 90 8.67 9.00 8.65
C LEU A 90 8.04 9.34 7.30
N PRO A 91 6.70 9.53 7.16
CA PRO A 91 6.10 9.97 5.91
C PRO A 91 6.71 11.28 5.38
N LEU A 92 6.91 12.28 6.24
CA LEU A 92 7.47 13.58 5.84
C LEU A 92 8.91 13.45 5.32
N LEU A 93 9.73 12.63 5.99
CA LEU A 93 11.12 12.41 5.56
C LEU A 93 11.17 11.67 4.22
N VAL A 94 10.28 10.71 4.00
CA VAL A 94 10.16 10.02 2.71
C VAL A 94 9.70 10.98 1.62
N PHE A 95 8.74 11.87 1.90
CA PHE A 95 8.31 12.90 0.95
C PHE A 95 9.42 13.89 0.60
N LEU A 96 10.18 14.33 1.60
CA LEU A 96 11.33 15.21 1.39
C LEU A 96 12.37 14.52 0.48
N GLY A 97 12.68 13.25 0.75
CA GLY A 97 13.59 12.46 -0.07
C GLY A 97 13.09 12.26 -1.50
N LEU A 98 11.81 11.92 -1.68
CA LEU A 98 11.19 11.74 -2.99
C LEU A 98 11.19 13.05 -3.79
N GLY A 99 10.87 14.18 -3.13
CA GLY A 99 10.94 15.51 -3.74
C GLY A 99 12.37 15.91 -4.14
N ALA A 100 13.37 15.59 -3.31
CA ALA A 100 14.78 15.87 -3.61
C ALA A 100 15.31 15.05 -4.80
N LEU A 101 14.76 13.86 -5.03
CA LEU A 101 15.12 12.98 -6.15
C LEU A 101 14.32 13.26 -7.45
N THR A 102 13.30 14.10 -7.39
CA THR A 102 12.41 14.37 -8.52
C THR A 102 13.01 15.41 -9.47
N ASP A 103 13.15 15.06 -10.75
CA ASP A 103 13.53 15.99 -11.80
C ASP A 103 12.30 16.71 -12.38
N PHE A 104 12.24 18.03 -12.21
CA PHE A 104 11.15 18.87 -12.73
C PHE A 104 11.37 19.34 -14.18
N THR A 105 12.55 19.08 -14.77
CA THR A 105 12.89 19.52 -16.14
C THR A 105 11.84 19.12 -17.19
N PRO A 106 11.30 17.89 -17.20
CA PRO A 106 10.27 17.49 -18.17
C PRO A 106 8.94 18.23 -18.00
N VAL A 107 8.54 18.51 -16.76
CA VAL A 107 7.28 19.21 -16.44
C VAL A 107 7.36 20.68 -16.84
N ILE A 108 8.48 21.34 -16.55
CA ILE A 108 8.73 22.74 -16.91
C ILE A 108 8.82 22.90 -18.43
N SER A 109 9.43 21.93 -19.12
CA SER A 109 9.61 21.98 -20.58
C SER A 109 8.30 21.77 -21.35
N ASN A 110 7.34 21.02 -20.79
CA ASN A 110 6.02 20.85 -21.39
C ASN A 110 4.92 20.85 -20.33
N PRO A 111 4.35 22.01 -19.98
CA PRO A 111 3.37 22.13 -18.89
C PRO A 111 2.06 21.39 -19.18
N LYS A 112 1.77 21.01 -20.44
CA LYS A 112 0.60 20.17 -20.75
C LYS A 112 0.68 18.79 -20.10
N THR A 113 1.87 18.32 -19.76
CA THR A 113 2.06 17.07 -18.99
C THR A 113 1.46 17.15 -17.58
N LEU A 114 1.36 18.35 -17.00
CA LEU A 114 0.71 18.57 -15.71
C LEU A 114 -0.80 18.23 -15.78
N LEU A 115 -1.46 18.54 -16.89
CA LEU A 115 -2.87 18.21 -17.10
C LEU A 115 -3.09 16.69 -17.16
N LEU A 116 -2.13 15.94 -17.70
CA LEU A 116 -2.18 14.47 -17.68
C LEU A 116 -2.07 13.94 -16.25
N GLY A 117 -1.21 14.55 -15.42
CA GLY A 117 -1.12 14.25 -14.00
C GLY A 117 -2.42 14.56 -13.25
N ALA A 118 -3.09 15.67 -13.57
CA ALA A 118 -4.40 15.99 -13.02
C ALA A 118 -5.47 14.95 -13.41
N ALA A 119 -5.45 14.47 -14.66
CA ALA A 119 -6.34 13.40 -15.11
C ALA A 119 -6.07 12.06 -14.41
N ALA A 120 -4.81 11.76 -14.07
CA ALA A 120 -4.45 10.55 -13.33
C ALA A 120 -5.08 10.51 -11.93
N GLN A 121 -5.34 11.67 -11.30
CA GLN A 121 -6.03 11.76 -10.01
C GLN A 121 -7.50 11.32 -10.06
N ALA A 122 -8.09 11.15 -11.24
CA ALA A 122 -9.40 10.51 -11.37
C ALA A 122 -9.43 9.10 -10.75
N GLY A 123 -8.28 8.40 -10.74
CA GLY A 123 -8.14 7.10 -10.08
C GLY A 123 -8.46 7.14 -8.58
N VAL A 124 -8.11 8.25 -7.90
CA VAL A 124 -8.41 8.44 -6.48
C VAL A 124 -9.91 8.47 -6.23
N PHE A 125 -10.64 9.26 -7.03
CA PHE A 125 -12.09 9.36 -6.92
C PHE A 125 -12.80 8.06 -7.30
N ILE A 126 -12.32 7.35 -8.31
CA ILE A 126 -12.87 6.06 -8.71
C ILE A 126 -12.71 5.03 -7.58
N ALA A 127 -11.52 4.97 -6.96
CA ALA A 127 -11.27 4.07 -5.84
C ALA A 127 -12.11 4.42 -4.60
N LEU A 128 -12.24 5.71 -4.28
CA LEU A 128 -13.07 6.20 -3.17
C LEU A 128 -14.55 5.87 -3.39
N ILE A 129 -15.10 6.21 -4.55
CA ILE A 129 -16.51 5.92 -4.89
C ILE A 129 -16.72 4.41 -4.92
N GLY A 130 -15.79 3.64 -5.47
CA GLY A 130 -15.84 2.17 -5.46
C GLY A 130 -15.91 1.59 -4.05
N ALA A 131 -15.07 2.09 -3.13
CA ALA A 131 -15.08 1.67 -1.74
C ALA A 131 -16.40 2.00 -1.04
N LEU A 132 -16.94 3.20 -1.25
CA LEU A 132 -18.26 3.60 -0.72
C LEU A 132 -19.38 2.74 -1.29
N LEU A 133 -19.39 2.46 -2.60
CA LEU A 133 -20.42 1.63 -3.22
C LEU A 133 -20.38 0.19 -2.70
N ILE A 134 -19.19 -0.36 -2.47
CA ILE A 134 -19.04 -1.68 -1.84
C ILE A 134 -19.56 -1.62 -0.39
N GLY A 135 -19.23 -0.57 0.36
CA GLY A 135 -19.73 -0.36 1.72
C GLY A 135 -21.26 -0.29 1.82
N LEU A 136 -21.91 0.35 0.84
CA LEU A 136 -23.37 0.47 0.78
C LEU A 136 -24.06 -0.81 0.27
N SER A 137 -23.42 -1.56 -0.63
CA SER A 137 -24.03 -2.70 -1.30
C SER A 137 -23.78 -4.04 -0.61
N SER A 138 -22.77 -4.13 0.26
CA SER A 138 -22.39 -5.39 0.90
C SER A 138 -22.58 -5.31 2.42
N ASN A 139 -23.38 -6.21 2.99
CA ASN A 139 -23.47 -6.41 4.44
C ASN A 139 -22.18 -7.00 5.07
N LEU A 140 -21.10 -7.12 4.28
CA LEU A 140 -19.86 -7.79 4.67
C LEU A 140 -18.71 -6.80 4.94
N PHE A 141 -18.76 -5.60 4.36
CA PHE A 141 -17.74 -4.56 4.53
C PHE A 141 -18.43 -3.24 4.87
N ASP A 142 -18.12 -2.67 6.04
CA ASP A 142 -18.63 -1.36 6.44
C ASP A 142 -17.55 -0.30 6.22
N PHE A 143 -17.41 0.15 4.97
CA PHE A 143 -16.49 1.21 4.62
C PHE A 143 -17.19 2.57 4.73
N GLY A 144 -16.91 3.28 5.81
CA GLY A 144 -17.28 4.67 5.97
C GLY A 144 -16.50 5.61 5.05
N ILE A 145 -16.80 6.90 5.15
CA ILE A 145 -16.11 7.92 4.34
C ILE A 145 -14.62 8.01 4.65
N LEU A 146 -14.22 7.72 5.89
CA LEU A 146 -12.81 7.79 6.32
C LEU A 146 -12.01 6.62 5.72
N GLU A 147 -12.54 5.40 5.82
CA GLU A 147 -11.94 4.21 5.21
C GLU A 147 -11.89 4.33 3.69
N ALA A 148 -12.99 4.77 3.07
CA ALA A 148 -13.05 4.97 1.63
C ALA A 148 -12.09 6.07 1.16
N SER A 149 -11.85 7.11 1.97
CA SER A 149 -10.85 8.14 1.66
C SER A 149 -9.43 7.56 1.70
N ALA A 150 -9.09 6.79 2.72
CA ALA A 150 -7.78 6.12 2.81
C ALA A 150 -7.56 5.13 1.66
N ILE A 151 -8.59 4.35 1.28
CA ILE A 151 -8.56 3.46 0.11
C ILE A 151 -8.48 4.28 -1.19
N GLY A 152 -9.15 5.42 -1.26
CA GLY A 152 -9.13 6.31 -2.42
C GLY A 152 -7.72 6.74 -2.79
N ILE A 153 -6.90 7.13 -1.82
CA ILE A 153 -5.52 7.60 -2.05
C ILE A 153 -4.62 6.52 -2.69
N ILE A 154 -4.91 5.23 -2.46
CA ILE A 154 -4.25 4.11 -3.17
C ILE A 154 -4.40 4.28 -4.69
N GLY A 155 -5.54 4.77 -5.18
CA GLY A 155 -5.77 5.04 -6.60
C GLY A 155 -4.89 6.17 -7.18
N GLY A 156 -4.23 6.96 -6.33
CA GLY A 156 -3.35 8.05 -6.71
C GLY A 156 -1.92 7.62 -7.08
N ALA A 157 -1.60 6.33 -7.00
CA ALA A 157 -0.25 5.81 -7.30
C ALA A 157 0.85 6.29 -6.32
N ASP A 158 0.51 6.72 -5.10
CA ASP A 158 1.46 7.30 -4.13
C ASP A 158 1.36 6.64 -2.73
N GLY A 159 2.47 6.04 -2.30
CA GLY A 159 2.54 5.11 -1.15
C GLY A 159 2.71 5.87 0.16
N PRO A 160 3.68 6.80 0.26
CA PRO A 160 3.84 7.67 1.41
C PRO A 160 2.58 8.48 1.76
N THR A 161 1.83 8.98 0.76
CA THR A 161 0.56 9.71 1.04
C THR A 161 -0.50 8.76 1.52
N THR A 162 -0.58 7.55 0.96
CA THR A 162 -1.55 6.54 1.43
C THR A 162 -1.32 6.24 2.92
N ILE A 163 -0.07 6.01 3.33
CA ILE A 163 0.25 5.76 4.75
C ILE A 163 -0.11 6.97 5.60
N PHE A 164 0.31 8.16 5.19
CA PHE A 164 0.05 9.40 5.91
C PHE A 164 -1.46 9.62 6.13
N ILE A 165 -2.25 9.52 5.07
CA ILE A 165 -3.70 9.71 5.15
C ILE A 165 -4.34 8.61 5.99
N ALA A 166 -3.95 7.33 5.82
CA ALA A 166 -4.50 6.25 6.63
C ALA A 166 -4.21 6.44 8.13
N SER A 167 -3.00 6.84 8.50
CA SER A 167 -2.64 7.17 9.88
C SER A 167 -3.48 8.32 10.43
N ARG A 168 -3.65 9.40 9.66
CA ARG A 168 -4.46 10.56 10.06
C ARG A 168 -5.95 10.22 10.20
N MET A 169 -6.50 9.43 9.28
CA MET A 169 -7.89 8.99 9.38
C MET A 169 -8.13 8.11 10.61
N LYS A 170 -7.15 7.27 10.99
CA LYS A 170 -7.21 6.46 12.22
C LYS A 170 -7.31 7.33 13.47
N GLU A 171 -6.55 8.43 13.55
CA GLU A 171 -6.64 9.38 14.67
C GLU A 171 -8.03 10.05 14.78
N ILE A 172 -8.72 10.23 13.64
CA ILE A 172 -10.04 10.87 13.56
C ILE A 172 -11.19 9.89 13.86
N GLY A 173 -10.89 8.60 14.02
CA GLY A 173 -11.85 7.56 14.39
C GLY A 173 -12.14 6.52 13.31
N MET A 174 -11.33 6.44 12.25
CA MET A 174 -11.36 5.33 11.29
C MET A 174 -10.94 4.02 11.96
N ASN A 175 -11.51 2.90 11.50
CA ASN A 175 -11.01 1.57 11.88
C ASN A 175 -9.54 1.39 11.47
N ASP A 176 -8.77 0.62 12.23
CA ASP A 176 -7.35 0.43 11.96
C ASP A 176 -7.10 -0.44 10.72
N ILE A 177 -7.06 0.21 9.56
CA ILE A 177 -6.74 -0.39 8.26
C ILE A 177 -5.37 0.06 7.74
N VAL A 178 -4.56 0.76 8.55
CA VAL A 178 -3.30 1.39 8.10
C VAL A 178 -2.32 0.35 7.56
N GLY A 179 -2.19 -0.78 8.25
CA GLY A 179 -1.33 -1.87 7.78
C GLY A 179 -1.83 -2.47 6.45
N ALA A 180 -3.15 -2.66 6.32
CA ALA A 180 -3.75 -3.22 5.13
C ALA A 180 -3.62 -2.28 3.92
N THR A 181 -3.86 -0.98 4.10
CA THR A 181 -3.72 0.03 3.05
C THR A 181 -2.26 0.21 2.64
N ALA A 182 -1.31 0.20 3.58
CA ALA A 182 0.12 0.26 3.30
C ALA A 182 0.60 -0.92 2.44
N VAL A 183 0.23 -2.15 2.84
CA VAL A 183 0.57 -3.36 2.08
C VAL A 183 -0.08 -3.32 0.70
N ALA A 184 -1.37 -2.95 0.61
CA ALA A 184 -2.07 -2.82 -0.66
C ALA A 184 -1.38 -1.80 -1.57
N ALA A 185 -0.97 -0.65 -1.03
CA ALA A 185 -0.37 0.43 -1.79
C ALA A 185 0.93 0.01 -2.48
N TYR A 186 1.90 -0.46 -1.71
CA TYR A 186 3.18 -0.88 -2.28
C TYR A 186 3.08 -2.16 -3.09
N SER A 187 2.14 -3.06 -2.75
CA SER A 187 1.92 -4.26 -3.56
C SER A 187 1.41 -3.91 -4.95
N TYR A 188 0.41 -3.02 -5.09
CA TYR A 188 -0.08 -2.68 -6.42
C TYR A 188 0.99 -1.92 -7.23
N MET A 189 1.78 -1.03 -6.60
CA MET A 189 2.88 -0.31 -7.24
C MET A 189 3.88 -1.26 -7.90
N ALA A 190 4.29 -2.28 -7.15
CA ALA A 190 5.14 -3.35 -7.66
C ALA A 190 4.49 -4.15 -8.82
N LEU A 191 3.17 -4.19 -8.88
CA LEU A 191 2.40 -4.82 -9.97
C LEU A 191 2.13 -3.88 -11.16
N VAL A 192 2.41 -2.58 -11.05
CA VAL A 192 2.21 -1.59 -12.14
C VAL A 192 2.84 -2.03 -13.46
N PRO A 193 4.09 -2.54 -13.51
CA PRO A 193 4.69 -3.00 -14.77
C PRO A 193 3.98 -4.20 -15.42
N LEU A 194 3.15 -4.93 -14.66
CA LEU A 194 2.33 -6.02 -15.18
C LEU A 194 0.94 -5.51 -15.61
N ILE A 195 0.36 -4.58 -14.84
CA ILE A 195 -0.99 -4.05 -15.05
C ILE A 195 -1.03 -3.01 -16.18
N GLN A 196 -0.05 -2.11 -16.28
CA GLN A 196 -0.04 -1.03 -17.26
C GLN A 196 0.04 -1.49 -18.72
N PRO A 197 0.96 -2.38 -19.14
CA PRO A 197 1.12 -2.70 -20.56
C PRO A 197 -0.13 -3.31 -21.23
N PRO A 198 -0.87 -4.25 -20.59
CA PRO A 198 -2.13 -4.75 -21.13
C PRO A 198 -3.19 -3.67 -21.33
N ILE A 199 -3.34 -2.74 -20.37
CA ILE A 199 -4.31 -1.66 -20.43
C ILE A 199 -3.97 -0.72 -21.59
N ILE A 200 -2.72 -0.30 -21.71
CA ILE A 200 -2.26 0.54 -22.82
C ILE A 200 -2.52 -0.15 -24.15
N LYS A 201 -2.21 -1.45 -24.26
CA LYS A 201 -2.45 -2.22 -25.49
C LYS A 201 -3.93 -2.27 -25.85
N PHE A 202 -4.82 -2.41 -24.88
CA PHE A 202 -6.26 -2.43 -25.09
C PHE A 202 -6.78 -1.10 -25.64
N PHE A 203 -6.45 0.02 -25.01
CA PHE A 203 -6.89 1.34 -25.46
C PHE A 203 -6.23 1.77 -26.78
N TYR A 204 -4.93 1.55 -26.94
CA TYR A 204 -4.20 1.97 -28.14
C TYR A 204 -4.56 1.14 -29.38
N TYR A 205 -4.96 -0.13 -29.21
CA TYR A 205 -5.50 -0.94 -30.31
C TYR A 205 -6.86 -0.42 -30.80
N SER A 206 -7.71 0.08 -29.89
CA SER A 206 -8.97 0.73 -30.24
C SER A 206 -8.74 2.02 -31.03
N GLU A 207 -7.79 2.84 -30.61
CA GLU A 207 -7.49 4.13 -31.24
C GLU A 207 -6.89 3.99 -32.63
N ARG A 208 -5.96 3.05 -32.85
CA ARG A 208 -5.46 2.73 -34.21
C ARG A 208 -6.57 2.26 -35.16
N LYS A 209 -7.57 1.52 -34.66
CA LYS A 209 -8.76 1.12 -35.45
C LYS A 209 -9.68 2.30 -35.74
N ALA A 210 -9.85 3.22 -34.79
CA ALA A 210 -10.65 4.42 -34.97
C ALA A 210 -10.02 5.35 -36.03
N ASP A 211 -8.71 5.58 -35.96
CA ASP A 211 -7.97 6.38 -36.93
C ASP A 211 -7.93 5.74 -38.32
N SER A 212 -7.75 4.41 -38.42
CA SER A 212 -7.78 3.73 -39.72
C SER A 212 -9.16 3.81 -40.37
N ASN A 213 -10.24 3.69 -39.58
CA ASN A 213 -11.61 3.83 -40.06
C ASN A 213 -11.95 5.27 -40.46
N ALA A 214 -11.51 6.27 -39.68
CA ALA A 214 -11.70 7.68 -40.02
C ALA A 214 -10.95 8.07 -41.31
N SER A 215 -9.70 7.62 -41.46
CA SER A 215 -8.89 7.85 -42.66
C SER A 215 -9.46 7.15 -43.90
N SER A 216 -10.03 5.94 -43.74
CA SER A 216 -10.72 5.22 -44.83
C SER A 216 -12.01 5.93 -45.28
N LYS A 217 -12.82 6.46 -44.35
CA LYS A 217 -14.04 7.23 -44.66
C LYS A 217 -13.73 8.57 -45.36
N MET A 218 -12.62 9.22 -45.01
CA MET A 218 -12.17 10.45 -45.69
C MET A 218 -11.66 10.19 -47.12
N ARG A 219 -11.10 9.00 -47.41
CA ARG A 219 -10.71 8.63 -48.78
C ARG A 219 -11.92 8.33 -49.67
N TYR A 220 -12.98 7.75 -49.12
CA TYR A 220 -14.21 7.47 -49.88
C TYR A 220 -15.08 8.70 -50.14
N GLN A 221 -14.99 9.76 -49.33
CA GLN A 221 -15.69 11.03 -49.60
C GLN A 221 -14.96 11.94 -50.60
N LYS A 222 -13.75 11.57 -51.04
CA LYS A 222 -12.95 12.31 -52.02
C LYS A 222 -12.90 11.65 -53.42
N SER A 223 -13.61 10.54 -53.63
CA SER A 223 -13.84 9.93 -54.97
C SER A 223 -15.27 10.14 -55.41
#